data_AF-A0A8T3XNI8-F1
#
_entry.id   AF-A0A8T3XNI8-F1
#
_cell.length_a   1.000
_cell.length_b   1.000
_cell.length_c   1.000
_cell.angle_alpha   90.00
_cell.angle_beta   90.00
_cell.angle_gamma   90.00
#
_symmetry.space_group_name_H-M   'P 1'
#
loop_
_entity.id
_entity.type
_entity.pdbx_description
1 polymer ?
#
loop_
_entity_poly.entity_id
_entity_poly.type
_entity_poly.pdbx_seq_one_letter_code
_entity_poly.pdbx_strand_id
1 'polypeptide(L)'
;MKKTQITGLNKGTIINKEPTNPNQKVGQIRGRIIDYYIQIELLINAFLTNYFVLENKHSDFLTKFLYDDFCSTGLKIRVLEKLLPENKIVRGFYVELRRLTNIRNIAAHSYPMSLNGPIVLETRKLESKDLRVLEEEFFKIYKKVFPLLIDAVNKLIEDKVKMS
;
A
#
# COMPACT_ATOMS: atom_id res chain seq x y z
N MET A 1 35.64 19.80 43.22
CA MET A 1 34.58 19.16 42.42
C MET A 1 33.63 20.23 41.90
N LYS A 2 33.71 20.58 40.61
CA LYS A 2 32.81 21.56 39.97
C LYS A 2 31.53 20.83 39.53
N LYS A 3 30.38 21.28 40.05
CA LYS A 3 29.06 20.83 39.59
C LYS A 3 28.74 21.53 38.27
N THR A 4 28.74 20.78 37.17
CA THR A 4 28.23 21.24 35.89
C THR A 4 26.70 21.21 35.93
N GLN A 5 26.07 22.38 35.89
CA GLN A 5 24.63 22.50 35.65
C GLN A 5 24.35 22.19 34.18
N ILE A 6 23.52 21.17 33.92
CA ILE A 6 23.00 20.86 32.60
C ILE A 6 21.73 21.70 32.43
N THR A 7 21.83 22.79 31.68
CA THR A 7 20.69 23.61 31.28
C THR A 7 20.17 23.17 29.91
N GLY A 8 18.86 22.93 29.83
CA GLY A 8 18.07 23.13 28.61
C GLY A 8 18.04 22.01 27.57
N LEU A 9 17.31 20.93 27.86
CA LEU A 9 16.70 20.10 26.81
C LEU A 9 15.54 20.89 26.18
N ASN A 10 15.84 21.62 25.10
CA ASN A 10 14.82 22.20 24.23
C ASN A 10 13.99 21.05 23.64
N LYS A 11 12.74 20.91 24.10
CA LYS A 11 11.72 20.08 23.43
C LYS A 11 11.49 20.71 22.07
N GLY A 12 12.22 20.23 21.06
CA GLY A 12 12.00 20.58 19.66
C GLY A 12 10.59 20.19 19.27
N THR A 13 9.67 21.15 19.32
CA THR A 13 8.40 21.06 18.61
C THR A 13 8.76 20.83 17.15
N ILE A 14 8.49 19.63 16.64
CA ILE A 14 8.54 19.37 15.20
C ILE A 14 7.35 20.15 14.63
N ILE A 15 7.58 21.43 14.32
CA ILE A 15 6.65 22.24 13.57
C ILE A 15 6.66 21.64 12.17
N ASN A 16 5.62 20.91 11.82
CA ASN A 16 5.32 20.55 10.44
C ASN A 16 5.08 21.86 9.68
N LYS A 17 6.17 22.50 9.24
CA LYS A 17 6.09 23.67 8.37
C LYS A 17 5.40 23.21 7.08
N GLU A 18 4.32 23.88 6.72
CA GLU A 18 3.74 23.67 5.40
C GLU A 18 4.82 23.88 4.34
N PRO A 19 4.95 22.97 3.36
CA PRO A 19 5.97 23.09 2.32
C PRO A 19 5.78 24.40 1.55
N THR A 20 6.83 25.22 1.57
CA THR A 20 6.91 26.52 0.88
C THR A 20 7.16 26.36 -0.62
N ASN A 21 7.55 25.17 -1.08
CA ASN A 21 7.83 24.87 -2.50
C ASN A 21 6.81 23.87 -3.09
N PRO A 22 6.18 24.16 -4.25
CA PRO A 22 5.30 23.23 -4.96
C PRO A 22 5.87 21.81 -5.15
N ASN A 23 7.17 21.69 -5.41
CA ASN A 23 7.83 20.40 -5.60
C ASN A 23 7.85 19.55 -4.32
N GLN A 24 7.93 20.20 -3.16
CA GLN A 24 7.84 19.51 -1.86
C GLN A 24 6.42 18.99 -1.60
N LYS A 25 5.39 19.73 -2.02
CA LYS A 25 3.98 19.27 -1.94
C LYS A 25 3.75 18.02 -2.78
N VAL A 26 4.26 18.01 -4.02
CA VAL A 26 4.18 16.84 -4.91
C VAL A 26 4.89 15.63 -4.30
N GLY A 27 6.10 15.83 -3.77
CA GLY A 27 6.85 14.78 -3.09
C GLY A 27 6.10 14.17 -1.89
N GLN A 28 5.47 15.02 -1.07
CA GLN A 28 4.68 14.56 0.09
C GLN A 28 3.48 13.70 -0.33
N ILE A 29 2.73 14.13 -1.34
CA ILE A 29 1.55 13.36 -1.81
C ILE A 29 1.99 11.99 -2.36
N ARG A 30 3.06 11.96 -3.17
CA ARG A 30 3.62 10.69 -3.69
C ARG A 30 4.04 9.78 -2.54
N GLY A 31 4.77 10.32 -1.57
CA GLY A 31 5.21 9.59 -0.37
C GLY A 31 4.02 8.95 0.34
N ARG A 32 2.96 9.72 0.61
CA ARG A 32 1.75 9.20 1.26
C ARG A 32 1.08 8.07 0.47
N ILE A 33 0.88 8.23 -0.84
CA ILE A 33 0.28 7.18 -1.67
C ILE A 33 1.12 5.89 -1.60
N ILE A 34 2.45 6.01 -1.71
CA ILE A 34 3.37 4.87 -1.66
C ILE A 34 3.34 4.20 -0.29
N ASP A 35 3.49 4.97 0.79
CA ASP A 35 3.55 4.47 2.17
C ASP A 35 2.29 3.71 2.57
N TYR A 36 1.11 4.25 2.23
CA TYR A 36 -0.15 3.57 2.52
C TYR A 36 -0.37 2.35 1.62
N TYR A 37 0.11 2.38 0.37
CA TYR A 37 0.03 1.21 -0.49
C TYR A 37 0.92 0.06 0.01
N ILE A 38 2.08 0.36 0.60
CA ILE A 38 2.93 -0.67 1.23
C ILE A 38 2.15 -1.45 2.30
N GLN A 39 1.27 -0.80 3.05
CA GLN A 39 0.42 -1.48 4.05
C GLN A 39 -0.55 -2.48 3.41
N ILE A 40 -1.12 -2.13 2.25
CA ILE A 40 -1.97 -3.06 1.45
C ILE A 40 -1.15 -4.27 1.01
N GLU A 41 0.06 -4.04 0.51
CA GLU A 41 0.95 -5.11 0.05
C GLU A 41 1.36 -6.05 1.20
N LEU A 42 1.67 -5.50 2.37
CA LEU A 42 1.97 -6.29 3.56
C LEU A 42 0.79 -7.16 3.98
N LEU A 43 -0.44 -6.66 3.92
CA LEU A 43 -1.64 -7.45 4.22
C LEU A 43 -1.88 -8.57 3.20
N ILE A 44 -1.65 -8.32 1.91
CA ILE A 44 -1.73 -9.35 0.87
C ILE A 44 -0.68 -10.44 1.14
N ASN A 45 0.56 -10.05 1.44
CA ASN A 45 1.64 -10.98 1.76
C ASN A 45 1.31 -11.81 3.01
N ALA A 46 0.78 -11.15 4.06
CA ALA A 46 0.36 -11.81 5.29
C ALA A 46 -0.77 -12.83 5.01
N PHE A 47 -1.78 -12.44 4.23
CA PHE A 47 -2.86 -13.35 3.84
C PHE A 47 -2.33 -14.59 3.11
N LEU A 48 -1.54 -14.39 2.06
CA LEU A 48 -1.03 -15.50 1.24
C LEU A 48 -0.13 -16.42 2.06
N THR A 49 0.78 -15.85 2.86
CA THR A 49 1.69 -16.62 3.71
C THR A 49 0.92 -17.47 4.71
N ASN A 50 -0.02 -16.87 5.44
CA ASN A 50 -0.86 -17.59 6.40
C ASN A 50 -1.69 -18.68 5.69
N TYR A 51 -2.27 -18.38 4.52
CA TYR A 51 -3.09 -19.35 3.80
C TYR A 51 -2.29 -20.61 3.47
N PHE A 52 -1.10 -20.46 2.91
CA PHE A 52 -0.30 -21.62 2.51
C PHE A 52 0.35 -22.36 3.68
N VAL A 53 0.72 -21.66 4.76
CA VAL A 53 1.17 -22.29 6.00
C VAL A 53 0.05 -23.12 6.61
N LEU A 54 -1.14 -22.53 6.79
CA LEU A 54 -2.30 -23.17 7.43
C LEU A 54 -2.91 -24.30 6.58
N GLU A 55 -2.70 -24.30 5.27
CA GLU A 55 -3.11 -25.39 4.37
C GLU A 55 -2.07 -26.51 4.27
N ASN A 56 -0.95 -26.42 5.01
CA ASN A 56 0.20 -27.32 4.88
C ASN A 56 0.70 -27.44 3.42
N LYS A 57 0.55 -26.35 2.65
CA LYS A 57 0.99 -26.20 1.25
C LYS A 57 2.23 -25.32 1.16
N HIS A 58 2.91 -25.08 2.28
CA HIS A 58 4.14 -24.34 2.33
C HIS A 58 5.26 -25.20 1.73
N SER A 59 5.85 -24.69 0.66
CA SER A 59 7.07 -25.26 0.06
C SER A 59 8.11 -24.16 0.00
N ASP A 60 9.39 -24.55 0.03
CA ASP A 60 10.50 -23.61 -0.16
C ASP A 60 10.34 -22.78 -1.43
N PHE A 61 9.84 -23.40 -2.50
CA PHE A 61 9.55 -22.72 -3.76
C PHE A 61 8.54 -21.59 -3.56
N LEU A 62 7.41 -21.87 -2.90
CA LEU A 62 6.34 -20.90 -2.71
C LEU A 62 6.79 -19.74 -1.83
N THR A 63 7.51 -20.01 -0.74
CA THR A 63 8.08 -18.97 0.12
C THR A 63 9.02 -18.09 -0.69
N LYS A 64 9.98 -18.69 -1.41
CA LYS A 64 10.90 -17.93 -2.27
C LYS A 64 10.14 -17.11 -3.31
N PHE A 65 9.12 -17.67 -3.93
CA PHE A 65 8.30 -16.98 -4.93
C PHE A 65 7.49 -15.81 -4.37
N LEU A 66 6.87 -15.94 -3.18
CA LEU A 66 6.06 -14.86 -2.60
C LEU A 66 6.92 -13.67 -2.10
N TYR A 67 8.15 -13.95 -1.67
CA TYR A 67 9.10 -12.97 -1.18
C TYR A 67 10.15 -12.53 -2.22
N ASP A 68 10.03 -13.01 -3.46
CA ASP A 68 10.88 -12.57 -4.56
C ASP A 68 10.53 -11.12 -4.97
N ASP A 69 11.53 -10.27 -5.15
CA ASP A 69 11.36 -8.86 -5.50
C ASP A 69 10.68 -8.66 -6.88
N PHE A 70 10.76 -9.66 -7.77
CA PHE A 70 10.08 -9.65 -9.07
C PHE A 70 8.65 -10.18 -9.00
N CYS A 71 8.22 -10.72 -7.86
CA CYS A 71 6.84 -11.14 -7.64
C CYS A 71 5.94 -9.92 -7.42
N SER A 72 5.47 -9.34 -8.53
CA SER A 72 4.65 -8.13 -8.52
C SER A 72 3.40 -8.26 -7.66
N THR A 73 2.99 -7.16 -7.01
CA THR A 73 1.72 -7.08 -6.28
C THR A 73 0.53 -7.47 -7.16
N GLY A 74 0.57 -7.14 -8.46
CA GLY A 74 -0.47 -7.52 -9.42
C GLY A 74 -0.63 -9.05 -9.56
N LEU A 75 0.47 -9.81 -9.54
CA LEU A 75 0.44 -11.27 -9.55
C LEU A 75 -0.14 -11.81 -8.24
N LYS A 76 0.28 -11.25 -7.11
CA LYS A 76 -0.24 -11.61 -5.77
C LYS A 76 -1.76 -11.37 -5.67
N ILE A 77 -2.26 -10.27 -6.24
CA ILE A 77 -3.71 -9.99 -6.33
C ILE A 77 -4.44 -11.07 -7.14
N ARG A 78 -3.88 -11.53 -8.26
CA ARG A 78 -4.48 -12.63 -9.04
C ARG A 78 -4.50 -13.95 -8.29
N VAL A 79 -3.47 -14.23 -7.50
CA VAL A 79 -3.46 -15.41 -6.61
C VAL A 79 -4.57 -15.25 -5.56
N LEU A 80 -4.64 -14.10 -4.90
CA LEU A 80 -5.68 -13.80 -3.91
C LEU A 80 -7.11 -13.99 -4.48
N GLU A 81 -7.37 -13.49 -5.69
CA GLU A 81 -8.65 -13.62 -6.41
C GLU A 81 -9.06 -15.08 -6.65
N LYS A 82 -8.09 -15.98 -6.86
CA LYS A 82 -8.35 -17.42 -6.98
C LYS A 82 -8.60 -18.11 -5.64
N LEU A 83 -8.01 -17.61 -4.56
CA LEU A 83 -8.15 -18.19 -3.22
C LEU A 83 -9.42 -17.70 -2.50
N LEU A 84 -9.82 -16.45 -2.74
CA LEU A 84 -11.01 -15.82 -2.19
C LEU A 84 -11.94 -15.36 -3.31
N PRO A 85 -12.71 -16.26 -3.93
CA PRO A 85 -13.62 -15.90 -5.02
C PRO A 85 -14.63 -14.82 -4.59
N GLU A 86 -15.14 -14.05 -5.56
CA GLU A 86 -16.03 -12.88 -5.34
C GLU A 86 -17.31 -13.18 -4.54
N ASN A 87 -17.73 -14.43 -4.41
CA ASN A 87 -18.84 -14.79 -3.53
C ASN A 87 -18.48 -14.68 -2.03
N LYS A 88 -17.21 -14.55 -1.68
CA LYS A 88 -16.69 -14.43 -0.31
C LYS A 88 -16.23 -13.01 0.06
N ILE A 89 -16.11 -12.11 -0.91
CA ILE A 89 -15.73 -10.70 -0.69
C ILE A 89 -16.73 -9.79 -1.42
N VAL A 90 -16.98 -8.59 -0.89
CA VAL A 90 -17.83 -7.57 -1.53
C VAL A 90 -17.49 -7.40 -3.02
N ARG A 91 -18.54 -7.42 -3.86
CA ARG A 91 -18.43 -7.21 -5.32
C ARG A 91 -17.59 -5.96 -5.62
N GLY A 92 -16.58 -6.12 -6.47
CA GLY A 92 -15.70 -5.01 -6.88
C GLY A 92 -14.44 -4.81 -6.02
N PHE A 93 -14.24 -5.59 -4.96
CA PHE A 93 -13.02 -5.51 -4.14
C PHE A 93 -11.73 -5.62 -4.97
N TYR A 94 -11.63 -6.62 -5.85
CA TYR A 94 -10.44 -6.80 -6.69
C TYR A 94 -10.26 -5.70 -7.73
N VAL A 95 -11.35 -5.13 -8.22
CA VAL A 95 -11.32 -3.96 -9.11
C VAL A 95 -10.70 -2.78 -8.37
N GLU A 96 -11.16 -2.52 -7.16
CA GLU A 96 -10.64 -1.43 -6.32
C GLU A 96 -9.17 -1.65 -5.90
N LEU A 97 -8.77 -2.89 -5.60
CA LEU A 97 -7.38 -3.24 -5.29
C LEU A 97 -6.44 -3.03 -6.48
N ARG A 98 -6.90 -3.36 -7.70
CA ARG A 98 -6.20 -3.06 -8.96
C ARG A 98 -6.12 -1.56 -9.21
N ARG A 99 -7.17 -0.79 -8.91
CA ARG A 99 -7.16 0.69 -9.00
C ARG A 99 -6.13 1.30 -8.06
N LEU A 100 -6.03 0.86 -6.80
CA LEU A 100 -4.99 1.30 -5.87
C LEU A 100 -3.58 1.05 -6.43
N THR A 101 -3.36 -0.12 -7.03
CA THR A 101 -2.08 -0.49 -7.67
C THR A 101 -1.74 0.47 -8.81
N ASN A 102 -2.71 0.77 -9.66
CA ASN A 102 -2.53 1.70 -10.78
C ASN A 102 -2.22 3.11 -10.28
N ILE A 103 -2.97 3.63 -9.30
CA ILE A 103 -2.71 4.95 -8.71
C ILE A 103 -1.31 5.01 -8.08
N ARG A 104 -0.89 3.97 -7.35
CA ARG A 104 0.46 3.88 -6.78
C ARG A 104 1.52 3.87 -7.87
N ASN A 105 1.34 3.13 -8.96
CA ASN A 105 2.29 3.10 -10.07
C ASN A 105 2.39 4.48 -10.76
N ILE A 106 1.25 5.14 -10.97
CA ILE A 106 1.21 6.51 -11.48
C ILE A 106 1.98 7.47 -10.54
N ALA A 107 1.75 7.38 -9.23
CA ALA A 107 2.47 8.19 -8.24
C ALA A 107 3.98 7.88 -8.21
N ALA A 108 4.37 6.60 -8.28
CA ALA A 108 5.77 6.17 -8.29
C ALA A 108 6.53 6.66 -9.53
N HIS A 109 5.90 6.56 -10.71
CA HIS A 109 6.50 6.95 -11.99
C HIS A 109 6.22 8.40 -12.41
N SER A 110 5.57 9.19 -11.56
CA SER A 110 5.41 10.63 -11.77
C SER A 110 6.74 11.39 -11.63
N TYR A 111 7.05 12.24 -12.60
CA TYR A 111 8.23 13.13 -12.51
C TYR A 111 8.01 14.23 -11.46
N PRO A 112 8.99 14.52 -10.58
CA PRO A 112 8.85 15.56 -9.56
C PRO A 112 8.67 16.97 -10.13
N MET A 113 9.05 17.18 -11.40
CA MET A 113 9.02 18.47 -12.11
C MET A 113 7.69 18.77 -12.78
N SER A 114 6.71 17.85 -12.76
CA SER A 114 5.39 18.17 -13.31
C SER A 114 4.61 19.03 -12.32
N LEU A 115 4.53 20.32 -12.64
CA LEU A 115 3.89 21.36 -11.82
C LEU A 115 2.45 21.02 -11.38
N ASN A 116 1.75 20.15 -12.11
CA ASN A 116 0.33 19.80 -11.89
C ASN A 116 0.06 18.28 -11.74
N GLY A 117 1.06 17.43 -11.50
CA GLY A 117 0.85 15.99 -11.24
C GLY A 117 1.36 15.04 -12.34
N PRO A 118 1.24 13.71 -12.14
CA PRO A 118 1.92 12.68 -12.93
C PRO A 118 1.81 12.88 -14.43
N ILE A 119 2.96 12.99 -15.10
CA ILE A 119 3.04 12.68 -16.54
C ILE A 119 3.06 11.16 -16.63
N VAL A 120 1.91 10.55 -16.91
CA VAL A 120 1.83 9.11 -17.19
C VAL A 120 2.31 8.88 -18.62
N LEU A 121 3.57 8.45 -18.78
CA LEU A 121 4.09 7.97 -20.05
C LEU A 121 3.56 6.56 -20.33
N GLU A 122 2.25 6.40 -20.52
CA GLU A 122 1.72 5.20 -21.15
C GLU A 122 1.47 5.49 -22.62
N THR A 123 1.95 4.58 -23.47
CA THR A 123 1.97 4.59 -24.94
C THR A 123 0.60 4.76 -25.64
N ARG A 124 -0.47 5.11 -24.93
CA ARG A 124 -1.81 5.35 -25.47
C ARG A 124 -2.46 6.52 -24.73
N LYS A 125 -2.45 7.71 -25.35
CA LYS A 125 -3.07 8.97 -24.92
C LYS A 125 -2.68 9.42 -23.50
N LEU A 126 -1.81 10.43 -23.44
CA LEU A 126 -1.45 11.17 -22.23
C LEU A 126 -2.68 11.90 -21.66
N GLU A 127 -3.35 11.29 -20.68
CA GLU A 127 -4.25 12.01 -19.78
C GLU A 127 -3.47 12.38 -18.52
N SER A 128 -3.12 13.67 -18.39
CA SER A 128 -2.57 14.19 -17.13
C SER A 128 -3.67 14.22 -16.08
N LYS A 129 -3.50 13.44 -15.01
CA LYS A 129 -4.35 13.56 -13.81
C LYS A 129 -3.63 14.36 -12.74
N ASP A 130 -4.35 15.27 -12.10
CA ASP A 130 -3.86 16.00 -10.92
C ASP A 130 -3.54 15.02 -9.80
N LEU A 131 -2.35 15.13 -9.21
CA LEU A 131 -1.90 14.24 -8.15
C LEU A 131 -2.78 14.34 -6.89
N ARG A 132 -3.40 15.49 -6.62
CA ARG A 132 -4.36 15.66 -5.52
C ARG A 132 -5.63 14.86 -5.76
N VAL A 133 -6.14 14.89 -7.00
CA VAL A 133 -7.32 14.10 -7.39
C VAL A 133 -7.01 12.61 -7.25
N LEU A 134 -5.81 12.19 -7.65
CA LEU A 134 -5.35 10.80 -7.45
C LEU A 134 -5.23 10.43 -5.98
N GLU A 135 -4.74 11.33 -5.13
CA GLU A 135 -4.64 11.10 -3.69
C GLU A 135 -6.03 10.97 -3.04
N GLU A 136 -6.97 11.85 -3.37
CA GLU A 136 -8.34 11.78 -2.90
C GLU A 136 -9.02 10.47 -3.35
N GLU A 137 -8.85 10.11 -4.62
CA GLU A 137 -9.32 8.83 -5.16
C GLU A 137 -8.68 7.66 -4.40
N PHE A 138 -7.35 7.69 -4.20
CA PHE A 138 -6.61 6.66 -3.48
C PHE A 138 -7.18 6.46 -2.07
N PHE A 139 -7.28 7.51 -1.27
CA PHE A 139 -7.73 7.39 0.12
C PHE A 139 -9.22 7.04 0.22
N LYS A 140 -10.04 7.45 -0.74
CA LYS A 140 -11.44 7.01 -0.83
C LYS A 140 -11.54 5.49 -1.04
N ILE A 141 -10.68 4.92 -1.89
CA ILE A 141 -10.65 3.48 -2.17
C ILE A 141 -10.00 2.74 -1.00
N TYR A 142 -8.88 3.23 -0.49
CA TYR A 142 -8.12 2.67 0.63
C TYR A 142 -9.00 2.43 1.86
N LYS A 143 -9.80 3.43 2.25
CA LYS A 143 -10.74 3.32 3.38
C LYS A 143 -11.77 2.20 3.24
N LYS A 144 -12.07 1.77 2.02
CA LYS A 144 -12.97 0.64 1.75
C LYS A 144 -12.24 -0.69 1.71
N VAL A 145 -11.09 -0.74 1.05
CA VAL A 145 -10.34 -1.97 0.78
C VAL A 145 -9.56 -2.44 2.00
N PHE A 146 -8.93 -1.52 2.74
CA PHE A 146 -8.03 -1.85 3.83
C PHE A 146 -8.71 -2.64 4.98
N PRO A 147 -9.89 -2.23 5.49
CA PRO A 147 -10.59 -3.01 6.52
C PRO A 147 -10.99 -4.41 6.02
N LEU A 148 -11.40 -4.53 4.76
CA LEU A 148 -11.77 -5.83 4.16
C LEU A 148 -10.58 -6.79 4.07
N LEU A 149 -9.37 -6.27 3.81
CA LEU A 149 -8.14 -7.08 3.84
C LEU A 149 -7.81 -7.54 5.26
N ILE A 150 -7.92 -6.65 6.26
CA ILE A 150 -7.73 -7.02 7.67
C ILE A 150 -8.72 -8.11 8.07
N ASP A 151 -10.00 -7.92 7.77
CA ASP A 151 -11.05 -8.89 8.08
C ASP A 151 -10.78 -10.24 7.40
N ALA A 152 -10.31 -10.24 6.16
CA ALA A 152 -9.94 -11.46 5.45
C ALA A 152 -8.77 -12.19 6.11
N VAL A 153 -7.74 -11.47 6.56
CA VAL A 153 -6.60 -12.05 7.30
C VAL A 153 -7.06 -12.62 8.64
N ASN A 154 -7.86 -11.88 9.40
CA ASN A 154 -8.34 -12.33 10.70
C ASN A 154 -9.23 -13.57 10.59
N LYS A 155 -10.20 -13.57 9.66
CA LYS A 155 -11.07 -14.73 9.41
C LYS A 155 -10.27 -15.97 9.03
N LEU A 156 -9.25 -15.83 8.19
CA LEU A 156 -8.38 -16.94 7.81
C LEU A 156 -7.70 -17.59 9.03
N ILE A 157 -7.23 -16.76 9.97
CA ILE A 157 -6.59 -17.23 11.21
C ILE A 157 -7.64 -17.89 12.13
N GLU A 158 -8.77 -17.23 12.35
CA GLU A 158 -9.85 -17.72 13.23
C GLU A 158 -10.44 -19.05 12.77
N ASP A 159 -10.73 -19.19 11.47
CA ASP A 159 -11.30 -20.41 10.89
C ASP A 159 -10.39 -21.61 11.11
N LYS A 160 -9.07 -21.40 11.15
CA LYS A 160 -8.09 -22.47 11.32
C LYS A 160 -7.80 -22.79 12.78
N VAL A 161 -7.80 -21.80 13.68
CA VAL A 161 -7.70 -22.02 15.13
C VAL A 161 -8.88 -22.85 15.65
N LYS A 162 -10.08 -22.70 15.07
CA LYS A 162 -11.25 -23.52 15.46
C LYS A 162 -11.18 -24.97 14.98
N MET A 163 -10.30 -25.27 14.03
CA MET A 163 -10.14 -26.63 13.47
C MET A 163 -9.00 -27.43 14.11
N SER A 164 -8.14 -26.77 14.88
CA SER A 164 -7.05 -27.38 15.68
C SER A 164 -7.50 -27.65 17.10
#